data_AF-A0A9W4HVP0-F1
#
_entry.id   AF-A0A9W4HVP0-F1
#
_cell.length_a   1.000
_cell.length_b   1.000
_cell.length_c   1.000
_cell.angle_alpha   90.00
_cell.angle_beta   90.00
_cell.angle_gamma   90.00
#
_symmetry.space_group_name_H-M   'P 1'
#
loop_
_entity.id
_entity.type
_entity.pdbx_description
1 polymer ?
#
loop_
_entity_poly.entity_id
_entity_poly.type
_entity_poly.pdbx_seq_one_letter_code
_entity_poly.pdbx_strand_id
1 'polypeptide(L)'
;MSLRTAATMIRMRLVIISLTITWLALASLSSAIVHFAVVLRDRAKSDLVPPTDSILDITFQNLMDNVVDGMVIAALVSALFSIFGLILVVYPKWLQENCAARFYYVCIQIVVGMIVLFLGGWITSRVHGFQTSFEFFDRGHIPYYKIIYYGSVGQAAFGSLVVIVSFVRFVVRDL
;
A
#
# COMPACT_ATOMS: atom_id res chain seq x y z
N MET A 1 23.58 9.24 -30.45
CA MET A 1 22.72 8.41 -29.58
C MET A 1 21.83 7.55 -30.47
N SER A 2 21.88 6.23 -30.36
CA SER A 2 21.16 5.31 -31.27
C SER A 2 19.64 5.38 -31.04
N LEU A 3 18.85 5.26 -32.10
CA LEU A 3 17.38 5.22 -32.07
C LEU A 3 16.87 4.15 -31.06
N ARG A 4 17.60 3.05 -30.94
CA ARG A 4 17.32 1.94 -30.01
C ARG A 4 17.48 2.37 -28.54
N THR A 5 18.44 3.25 -28.26
CA THR A 5 18.71 3.79 -26.92
C THR A 5 17.65 4.80 -26.50
N ALA A 6 17.19 5.64 -27.43
CA ALA A 6 16.13 6.63 -27.19
C ALA A 6 14.78 5.96 -26.89
N ALA A 7 14.38 4.98 -27.71
CA ALA A 7 13.13 4.23 -27.49
C ALA A 7 13.11 3.49 -26.15
N THR A 8 14.24 2.88 -25.77
CA THR A 8 14.40 2.17 -24.50
C THR A 8 14.30 3.12 -23.30
N MET A 9 14.82 4.34 -23.43
CA MET A 9 14.73 5.37 -22.39
C MET A 9 13.29 5.86 -22.19
N ILE A 10 12.56 6.12 -23.27
CA ILE A 10 11.16 6.56 -23.21
C ILE A 10 10.31 5.48 -22.53
N ARG A 11 10.49 4.21 -22.92
CA ARG A 11 9.78 3.08 -22.31
C ARG A 11 10.07 2.95 -20.82
N MET A 12 11.33 3.12 -20.40
CA MET A 12 11.70 3.08 -18.98
C MET A 12 11.07 4.22 -18.18
N ARG A 13 11.08 5.45 -18.71
CA ARG A 13 10.47 6.60 -18.03
C ARG A 13 8.96 6.42 -17.88
N LEU A 14 8.26 5.98 -18.92
CA LEU A 14 6.82 5.73 -18.87
C LEU A 14 6.47 4.72 -17.76
N VAL A 15 7.27 3.66 -17.67
CA VAL A 15 7.17 2.64 -16.62
C VAL A 15 7.36 3.24 -15.23
N ILE A 16 8.40 4.05 -15.02
CA ILE A 16 8.67 4.65 -13.71
C ILE A 16 7.55 5.62 -13.33
N ILE A 17 7.08 6.45 -14.27
CA ILE A 17 5.95 7.36 -14.05
C ILE A 17 4.69 6.58 -13.64
N SER A 18 4.35 5.51 -14.36
CA SER A 18 3.17 4.69 -14.02
C SER A 18 3.30 4.12 -12.61
N LEU A 19 4.48 3.63 -12.23
CA LEU A 19 4.74 3.11 -10.89
C LEU A 19 4.63 4.21 -9.84
N THR A 20 5.21 5.39 -10.08
CA THR A 20 5.14 6.55 -9.20
C THR A 20 3.69 6.96 -8.94
N ILE A 21 2.86 7.03 -9.98
CA ILE A 21 1.43 7.37 -9.85
C ILE A 21 0.71 6.31 -9.02
N THR A 22 0.95 5.02 -9.27
CA THR A 22 0.29 3.96 -8.49
C THR A 22 0.75 3.93 -7.03
N TRP A 23 2.04 4.19 -6.75
CA TRP A 23 2.56 4.34 -5.40
C TRP A 23 1.93 5.54 -4.67
N LEU A 24 1.74 6.66 -5.38
CA LEU A 24 1.04 7.82 -4.84
C LEU A 24 -0.43 7.49 -4.52
N ALA A 25 -1.12 6.82 -5.44
CA ALA A 25 -2.50 6.38 -5.24
C ALA A 25 -2.63 5.44 -4.04
N LEU A 26 -1.65 4.54 -3.86
CA LEU A 26 -1.60 3.67 -2.69
C LEU A 26 -1.40 4.47 -1.40
N ALA A 27 -0.49 5.45 -1.38
CA ALA A 27 -0.30 6.31 -0.22
C ALA A 27 -1.59 7.07 0.16
N SER A 28 -2.30 7.59 -0.84
CA SER A 28 -3.60 8.25 -0.64
C SER A 28 -4.66 7.27 -0.12
N LEU A 29 -4.71 6.04 -0.65
CA LEU A 29 -5.63 5.00 -0.19
C LEU A 29 -5.34 4.62 1.27
N SER A 30 -4.07 4.34 1.61
CA SER A 30 -3.68 4.01 2.98
C SER A 30 -3.98 5.16 3.94
N SER A 31 -3.78 6.42 3.53
CA SER A 31 -4.16 7.60 4.33
C SER A 31 -5.67 7.68 4.57
N ALA A 32 -6.48 7.41 3.55
CA ALA A 32 -7.94 7.37 3.70
C ALA A 32 -8.38 6.24 4.65
N ILE A 33 -7.77 5.06 4.54
CA ILE A 33 -8.03 3.93 5.43
C ILE A 33 -7.70 4.30 6.89
N VAL A 34 -6.56 4.95 7.14
CA VAL A 34 -6.20 5.46 8.47
C VAL A 34 -7.27 6.41 9.01
N HIS A 35 -7.70 7.38 8.19
CA HIS A 35 -8.71 8.33 8.61
C HIS A 35 -10.03 7.65 8.99
N PHE A 36 -10.52 6.73 8.16
CA PHE A 36 -11.72 5.95 8.47
C PHE A 36 -11.53 5.04 9.67
N ALA A 37 -10.33 4.50 9.86
CA ALA A 37 -10.00 3.65 10.99
C ALA A 37 -10.05 4.41 12.32
N VAL A 38 -9.49 5.62 12.36
CA VAL A 38 -9.55 6.51 13.54
C VAL A 38 -11.00 6.91 13.83
N VAL A 39 -11.74 7.36 12.82
CA VAL A 39 -13.16 7.73 12.99
C VAL A 39 -13.99 6.57 13.53
N LEU A 40 -13.75 5.36 13.02
CA LEU A 40 -14.48 4.18 13.47
C LEU A 40 -14.09 3.77 14.89
N ARG A 41 -12.81 3.86 15.25
CA ARG A 41 -12.33 3.64 16.63
C ARG A 41 -12.98 4.62 17.60
N ASP A 42 -13.03 5.91 17.25
CA ASP A 42 -13.62 6.95 18.10
C ASP A 42 -15.13 6.74 18.28
N ARG A 43 -15.83 6.31 17.21
CA ARG A 43 -17.25 5.91 17.29
C ARG A 43 -17.47 4.68 18.16
N ALA A 44 -16.62 3.66 18.03
CA ALA A 44 -16.68 2.49 18.90
C ALA A 44 -16.56 2.91 20.37
N LYS A 45 -15.64 3.83 20.67
CA LYS A 45 -15.46 4.37 22.02
C LYS A 45 -16.67 5.18 22.52
N SER A 46 -17.35 5.93 21.66
CA SER A 46 -18.51 6.75 22.05
C SER A 46 -19.79 5.95 22.20
N ASP A 47 -20.03 4.97 21.32
CA ASP A 47 -21.33 4.33 21.15
C ASP A 47 -21.51 3.07 22.02
N LEU A 48 -20.43 2.47 22.55
CA LEU A 48 -20.48 1.19 23.32
C LEU A 48 -20.56 1.32 24.85
N VAL A 49 -21.18 2.36 25.41
CA VAL A 49 -21.42 2.45 26.86
C VAL A 49 -22.75 1.73 27.21
N PRO A 50 -22.76 0.40 27.51
CA PRO A 50 -22.56 -0.12 28.88
C PRO A 50 -21.74 -1.47 28.97
N PRO A 51 -21.37 -1.96 30.18
CA PRO A 51 -20.11 -2.66 30.45
C PRO A 51 -20.07 -4.18 30.22
N THR A 52 -20.98 -4.75 29.41
CA THR A 52 -21.11 -6.22 29.29
C THR A 52 -20.26 -6.84 28.17
N ASP A 53 -19.83 -6.05 27.17
CA ASP A 53 -19.05 -6.50 25.99
C ASP A 53 -17.61 -5.95 25.95
N SER A 54 -17.01 -5.67 27.11
CA SER A 54 -15.69 -5.02 27.23
C SER A 54 -14.55 -5.74 26.47
N ILE A 55 -14.60 -7.06 26.36
CA ILE A 55 -13.57 -7.85 25.67
C ILE A 55 -13.65 -7.66 24.14
N LEU A 56 -14.86 -7.60 23.58
CA LEU A 56 -15.05 -7.40 22.14
C LEU A 56 -14.65 -5.97 21.74
N ASP A 57 -15.00 -4.99 22.58
CA ASP A 57 -14.61 -3.59 22.37
C ASP A 57 -13.10 -3.39 22.42
N ILE A 58 -12.41 -3.90 23.46
CA ILE A 58 -10.94 -3.83 23.57
C ILE A 58 -10.27 -4.53 22.37
N THR A 59 -10.80 -5.67 21.92
CA THR A 59 -10.21 -6.40 20.79
C THR A 59 -10.42 -5.67 19.46
N PHE A 60 -11.59 -5.06 19.25
CA PHE A 60 -11.88 -4.27 18.07
C PHE A 60 -11.07 -2.96 18.04
N GLN A 61 -10.93 -2.27 19.17
CA GLN A 61 -10.08 -1.08 19.28
C GLN A 61 -8.62 -1.41 18.99
N ASN A 62 -8.10 -2.50 19.57
CA ASN A 62 -6.75 -2.99 19.27
C ASN A 62 -6.59 -3.35 17.79
N LEU A 63 -7.63 -3.92 17.15
CA LEU A 63 -7.60 -4.16 15.71
C LEU A 63 -7.48 -2.84 14.93
N MET A 64 -8.31 -1.85 15.25
CA MET A 64 -8.28 -0.55 14.56
C MET A 64 -6.93 0.16 14.74
N ASP A 65 -6.32 0.08 15.92
CA ASP A 65 -4.98 0.61 16.16
C ASP A 65 -3.92 -0.08 15.31
N ASN A 66 -3.95 -1.42 15.24
CA ASN A 66 -3.05 -2.17 14.37
C ASN A 66 -3.26 -1.83 12.87
N VAL A 67 -4.50 -1.57 12.45
CA VAL A 67 -4.81 -1.13 11.07
C VAL A 67 -4.23 0.26 10.83
N VAL A 68 -4.38 1.19 11.77
CA VAL A 68 -3.80 2.54 11.68
C VAL A 68 -2.28 2.45 11.56
N ASP A 69 -1.61 1.75 12.47
CA ASP A 69 -0.15 1.60 12.47
C ASP A 69 0.35 1.00 11.16
N GLY A 70 -0.29 -0.10 10.71
CA GLY A 70 0.08 -0.77 9.47
C GLY A 70 -0.12 0.11 8.22
N MET A 71 -1.22 0.86 8.16
CA MET A 71 -1.53 1.71 7.02
C MET A 71 -0.73 3.01 7.01
N VAL A 72 -0.34 3.55 8.16
CA VAL A 72 0.62 4.67 8.25
C VAL A 72 1.98 4.26 7.68
N ILE A 73 2.47 3.07 8.05
CA ILE A 73 3.73 2.53 7.50
C ILE A 73 3.59 2.37 5.98
N ALA A 74 2.50 1.77 5.49
CA ALA A 74 2.25 1.61 4.06
C ALA A 74 2.20 2.95 3.32
N ALA A 75 1.54 3.96 3.91
CA ALA A 75 1.42 5.30 3.33
C ALA A 75 2.78 5.99 3.22
N LEU A 76 3.58 5.99 4.29
CA LEU A 76 4.89 6.62 4.33
C LEU A 76 5.86 6.00 3.32
N VAL A 77 5.95 4.67 3.31
CA VAL A 77 6.84 3.95 2.39
C VAL A 77 6.41 4.20 0.94
N SER A 78 5.10 4.16 0.66
CA SER A 78 4.55 4.42 -0.67
C SER A 78 4.81 5.85 -1.15
N ALA A 79 4.65 6.84 -0.28
CA ALA A 79 4.92 8.25 -0.59
C ALA A 79 6.41 8.49 -0.89
N LEU A 80 7.30 7.92 -0.09
CA LEU A 80 8.75 8.00 -0.33
C LEU A 80 9.12 7.37 -1.67
N PHE A 81 8.55 6.21 -2.00
CA PHE A 81 8.77 5.54 -3.28
C PHE A 81 8.24 6.34 -4.48
N SER A 82 7.11 7.00 -4.30
CA SER A 82 6.55 7.91 -5.30
C SER A 82 7.49 9.10 -5.56
N ILE A 83 7.95 9.78 -4.50
CA ILE A 83 8.90 10.89 -4.59
C ILE A 83 10.20 10.44 -5.26
N PHE A 84 10.75 9.30 -4.84
CA PHE A 84 11.98 8.77 -5.42
C PHE A 84 11.82 8.40 -6.91
N GLY A 85 10.70 7.77 -7.27
CA GLY A 85 10.37 7.49 -8.67
C GLY A 85 10.24 8.76 -9.50
N LEU A 86 9.64 9.83 -8.96
CA LEU A 86 9.56 11.13 -9.64
C LEU A 86 10.95 11.73 -9.88
N ILE A 87 11.85 11.66 -8.89
CA ILE A 87 13.24 12.11 -9.02
C ILE A 87 13.95 11.33 -10.14
N LEU A 88 13.76 10.01 -10.22
CA LEU A 88 14.33 9.16 -11.27
C LEU A 88 13.81 9.49 -12.68
N VAL A 89 12.57 9.95 -12.80
CA VAL A 89 11.99 10.39 -14.08
C VAL A 89 12.64 11.69 -14.57
N VAL A 90 12.91 12.62 -13.65
CA VAL A 90 13.55 13.92 -13.92
C VAL A 90 15.04 13.73 -14.23
N TYR A 91 15.73 12.87 -13.46
CA TYR A 91 17.17 12.62 -13.58
C TYR A 91 17.48 11.19 -14.04
N PRO A 92 17.20 10.86 -15.31
CA PRO A 92 17.37 9.51 -15.86
C PRO A 92 18.83 9.04 -15.90
N LYS A 93 19.78 9.99 -15.85
CA LYS A 93 21.23 9.70 -15.91
C LYS A 93 21.66 8.79 -14.76
N TRP A 94 21.03 8.92 -13.59
CA TRP A 94 21.27 8.06 -12.43
C TRP A 94 20.95 6.58 -12.71
N LEU A 95 19.91 6.32 -13.49
CA LEU A 95 19.50 4.95 -13.84
C LEU A 95 20.26 4.39 -15.05
N GLN A 96 20.89 5.27 -15.82
CA GLN A 96 21.53 4.95 -17.11
C GLN A 96 23.03 4.68 -16.97
N GLU A 97 23.72 5.40 -16.09
CA GLU A 97 25.18 5.28 -15.92
C GLU A 97 25.57 4.17 -14.93
N ASN A 98 24.75 3.92 -13.90
CA ASN A 98 25.07 2.96 -12.85
C ASN A 98 24.17 1.71 -12.89
N CYS A 99 24.70 0.62 -13.44
CA CYS A 99 24.03 -0.69 -13.44
C CYS A 99 23.67 -1.14 -12.00
N ALA A 100 24.53 -0.83 -11.03
CA ALA A 100 24.30 -1.12 -9.61
C ALA A 100 23.10 -0.35 -9.03
N ALA A 101 22.95 0.95 -9.33
CA ALA A 101 21.84 1.76 -8.82
C ALA A 101 20.47 1.24 -9.30
N ARG A 102 20.43 0.74 -10.54
CA ARG A 102 19.24 0.09 -11.09
C ARG A 102 18.91 -1.22 -10.37
N PHE A 103 19.93 -2.04 -10.08
CA PHE A 103 19.77 -3.28 -9.33
C PHE A 103 19.21 -3.02 -7.94
N TYR A 104 19.80 -2.07 -7.20
CA TYR A 104 19.29 -1.65 -5.89
C TYR A 104 17.85 -1.17 -5.95
N TYR A 105 17.49 -0.35 -6.95
CA TYR A 105 16.11 0.10 -7.11
C TYR A 105 15.13 -1.07 -7.25
N VAL A 106 15.44 -2.07 -8.08
CA VAL A 106 14.60 -3.26 -8.25
C VAL A 106 14.53 -4.08 -6.97
N CYS A 107 15.65 -4.29 -6.27
CA CYS A 107 15.67 -5.01 -5.00
C CYS A 107 14.85 -4.33 -3.91
N ILE A 108 15.01 -3.02 -3.72
CA ILE A 108 14.23 -2.25 -2.74
C ILE A 108 12.74 -2.29 -3.13
N GLN A 109 12.43 -2.21 -4.42
CA GLN A 109 11.05 -2.31 -4.89
C GLN A 109 10.41 -3.68 -4.60
N ILE A 110 11.17 -4.78 -4.68
CA ILE A 110 10.71 -6.12 -4.25
C ILE A 110 10.45 -6.14 -2.74
N VAL A 111 11.41 -5.67 -1.93
CA VAL A 111 11.27 -5.65 -0.46
C VAL A 111 10.05 -4.84 -0.04
N VAL A 112 9.88 -3.66 -0.61
CA VAL A 112 8.74 -2.79 -0.32
C VAL A 112 7.42 -3.38 -0.83
N GLY A 113 7.40 -3.97 -2.02
CA GLY A 113 6.24 -4.70 -2.53
C GLY A 113 5.81 -5.85 -1.61
N MET A 114 6.76 -6.58 -1.04
CA MET A 114 6.52 -7.65 -0.06
C MET A 114 5.93 -7.11 1.24
N ILE A 115 6.47 -6.00 1.76
CA ILE A 115 5.95 -5.35 2.98
C ILE A 115 4.49 -4.93 2.76
N VAL A 116 4.20 -4.29 1.64
CA VAL A 116 2.84 -3.84 1.26
C VAL A 116 1.89 -5.01 1.10
N LEU A 117 2.34 -6.08 0.44
CA LEU A 117 1.58 -7.33 0.29
C LEU A 117 1.24 -7.94 1.65
N PHE A 118 2.23 -8.05 2.53
CA PHE A 118 2.05 -8.65 3.84
C PHE A 118 1.10 -7.83 4.71
N LEU A 119 1.27 -6.51 4.74
CA LEU A 119 0.39 -5.57 5.46
C LEU A 119 -1.05 -5.65 4.95
N GLY A 120 -1.25 -5.59 3.62
CA GLY A 120 -2.58 -5.67 3.02
C GLY A 120 -3.26 -7.01 3.31
N GLY A 121 -2.54 -8.12 3.19
CA GLY A 121 -3.05 -9.46 3.49
C GLY A 121 -3.37 -9.66 4.97
N TRP A 122 -2.49 -9.19 5.86
CA TRP A 122 -2.69 -9.24 7.31
C TRP A 122 -3.96 -8.49 7.74
N ILE A 123 -4.12 -7.25 7.25
CA ILE A 123 -5.29 -6.42 7.56
C ILE A 123 -6.56 -7.07 7.03
N THR A 124 -6.54 -7.57 5.79
CA THR A 124 -7.69 -8.26 5.18
C THR A 124 -8.13 -9.47 6.03
N SER A 125 -7.18 -10.31 6.44
CA SER A 125 -7.46 -11.49 7.26
C SER A 125 -8.07 -11.12 8.61
N ARG A 126 -7.53 -10.09 9.27
CA ARG A 126 -8.01 -9.63 10.57
C ARG A 126 -9.37 -8.94 10.48
N VAL A 127 -9.56 -8.03 9.52
CA VAL A 127 -10.82 -7.29 9.32
C VAL A 127 -11.97 -8.23 8.94
N HIS A 128 -11.70 -9.28 8.16
CA HIS A 128 -12.70 -10.29 7.83
C HIS A 128 -13.29 -10.96 9.08
N GLY A 129 -12.44 -11.28 10.07
CA GLY A 129 -12.87 -11.89 11.33
C GLY A 129 -13.78 -11.01 12.20
N PHE A 130 -13.84 -9.70 11.92
CA PHE A 130 -14.66 -8.73 12.66
C PHE A 130 -15.80 -8.15 11.84
N GLN A 131 -16.19 -8.80 10.72
CA GLN A 131 -17.23 -8.30 9.81
C GLN A 131 -18.53 -7.89 10.53
N THR A 132 -19.00 -8.69 11.48
CA THR A 132 -20.23 -8.41 12.25
C THR A 132 -20.13 -7.14 13.10
N SER A 133 -18.96 -6.84 13.68
CA SER A 133 -18.71 -5.59 14.40
C SER A 133 -18.71 -4.39 13.45
N PHE A 134 -18.16 -4.52 12.25
CA PHE A 134 -18.23 -3.46 11.25
C PHE A 134 -19.67 -3.19 10.79
N GLU A 135 -20.48 -4.23 10.56
CA GLU A 135 -21.90 -4.09 10.17
C GLU A 135 -22.74 -3.36 11.22
N PHE A 136 -22.37 -3.46 12.50
CA PHE A 136 -23.01 -2.69 13.57
C PHE A 136 -22.81 -1.18 13.39
N PHE A 137 -21.59 -0.74 13.07
CA PHE A 137 -21.26 0.67 12.84
C PHE A 137 -21.63 1.19 11.43
N ASP A 138 -21.79 0.29 10.47
CA ASP A 138 -22.16 0.60 9.07
C ASP A 138 -23.62 1.05 8.92
N ARG A 139 -24.45 0.93 9.98
CA ARG A 139 -25.83 1.45 10.00
C ARG A 139 -25.92 2.97 9.75
N GLY A 140 -24.80 3.70 9.85
CA GLY A 140 -24.67 5.14 9.64
C GLY A 140 -24.34 5.61 8.21
N HIS A 141 -24.64 4.82 7.15
CA HIS A 141 -24.45 5.14 5.71
C HIS A 141 -23.01 5.10 5.16
N ILE A 142 -21.97 4.96 5.98
CA ILE A 142 -20.57 4.94 5.52
C ILE A 142 -20.05 3.50 5.55
N PRO A 143 -19.74 2.89 4.38
CA PRO A 143 -19.36 1.47 4.27
C PRO A 143 -17.92 1.19 4.73
N TYR A 144 -17.67 1.34 6.04
CA TYR A 144 -16.34 1.19 6.66
C TYR A 144 -15.70 -0.17 6.36
N TYR A 145 -16.48 -1.25 6.46
CA TYR A 145 -15.99 -2.59 6.14
C TYR A 145 -15.48 -2.65 4.71
N LYS A 146 -16.28 -2.18 3.74
CA LYS A 146 -15.93 -2.27 2.32
C LYS A 146 -14.70 -1.44 2.01
N ILE A 147 -14.59 -0.24 2.57
CA ILE A 147 -13.45 0.64 2.31
C ILE A 147 -12.16 0.02 2.86
N ILE A 148 -12.18 -0.44 4.11
CA ILE A 148 -10.97 -0.97 4.76
C ILE A 148 -10.60 -2.34 4.19
N TYR A 149 -11.56 -3.26 4.04
CA TYR A 149 -11.34 -4.61 3.53
C TYR A 149 -10.96 -4.62 2.04
N TYR A 150 -11.75 -4.01 1.15
CA TYR A 150 -11.40 -4.02 -0.28
C TYR A 150 -10.20 -3.11 -0.57
N GLY A 151 -10.00 -2.05 0.22
CA GLY A 151 -8.77 -1.26 0.17
C GLY A 151 -7.53 -2.08 0.51
N SER A 152 -7.58 -2.89 1.57
CA SER A 152 -6.47 -3.78 1.94
C SER A 152 -6.26 -4.94 0.96
N VAL A 153 -7.33 -5.48 0.37
CA VAL A 153 -7.24 -6.46 -0.74
C VAL A 153 -6.56 -5.84 -1.95
N GLY A 154 -6.96 -4.62 -2.34
CA GLY A 154 -6.32 -3.89 -3.44
C GLY A 154 -4.83 -3.63 -3.18
N GLN A 155 -4.49 -3.27 -1.95
CA GLN A 155 -3.10 -3.11 -1.51
C GLN A 155 -2.31 -4.43 -1.61
N ALA A 156 -2.88 -5.56 -1.17
CA ALA A 156 -2.24 -6.87 -1.26
C ALA A 156 -2.02 -7.30 -2.73
N ALA A 157 -3.02 -7.11 -3.58
CA ALA A 157 -2.94 -7.39 -5.01
C ALA A 157 -1.88 -6.53 -5.70
N PHE A 158 -1.81 -5.24 -5.36
CA PHE A 158 -0.78 -4.34 -5.87
C PHE A 158 0.62 -4.77 -5.42
N GLY A 159 0.81 -5.08 -4.13
CA GLY A 159 2.07 -5.60 -3.61
C GLY A 159 2.53 -6.85 -4.36
N SER A 160 1.60 -7.78 -4.63
CA SER A 160 1.86 -9.00 -5.41
C SER A 160 2.32 -8.66 -6.83
N LEU A 161 1.60 -7.77 -7.51
CA LEU A 161 1.93 -7.34 -8.87
C LEU A 161 3.32 -6.70 -8.93
N VAL A 162 3.65 -5.84 -7.96
CA VAL A 162 4.97 -5.19 -7.88
C VAL A 162 6.08 -6.23 -7.73
N VAL A 163 5.90 -7.23 -6.87
CA VAL A 163 6.88 -8.31 -6.69
C VAL A 163 7.05 -9.11 -7.97
N ILE A 164 5.95 -9.54 -8.60
CA ILE A 164 5.98 -10.33 -9.84
C ILE A 164 6.67 -9.54 -10.96
N VAL A 165 6.24 -8.30 -11.22
CA VAL A 165 6.80 -7.46 -12.29
C VAL A 165 8.28 -7.17 -12.03
N SER A 166 8.68 -6.95 -10.78
CA SER A 166 10.08 -6.70 -10.43
C SER A 166 10.93 -7.95 -10.62
N PHE A 167 10.41 -9.12 -10.25
CA PHE A 167 11.07 -10.41 -10.47
C PHE A 167 11.20 -10.75 -11.95
N VAL A 168 10.14 -10.56 -12.75
CA VAL A 168 10.20 -10.75 -14.21
C VAL A 168 11.24 -9.83 -14.84
N ARG A 169 11.32 -8.57 -14.41
CA ARG A 169 12.34 -7.61 -14.89
C ARG A 169 13.75 -7.97 -14.49
N PHE A 170 13.91 -8.70 -13.39
CA PHE A 170 15.17 -9.24 -12.94
C PHE A 170 15.59 -10.42 -13.83
N VAL A 171 14.76 -11.47 -13.86
CA VAL A 171 15.05 -12.74 -14.55
C VAL A 171 15.16 -12.58 -16.08
N VAL A 172 14.27 -11.81 -16.72
CA VAL A 172 14.25 -11.66 -18.19
C VAL A 172 15.39 -10.76 -18.70
N ARG A 173 16.09 -10.05 -17.81
CA ARG A 173 17.23 -9.20 -18.21
C ARG A 173 18.59 -9.81 -18.00
N ASP A 174 18.69 -10.83 -17.14
CA ASP A 174 19.93 -11.57 -16.90
C ASP A 174 20.10 -12.77 -17.88
N LEU A 175 19.17 -12.94 -18.81
CA LEU A 175 19.21 -13.88 -19.95
C LEU A 175 19.40 -13.11 -21.27
#